data_AF-A0A259M923-F1
#
_entry.id   AF-A0A259M923-F1
#
_cell.length_a   1.000
_cell.length_b   1.000
_cell.length_c   1.000
_cell.angle_alpha   90.00
_cell.angle_beta   90.00
_cell.angle_gamma   90.00
#
_symmetry.space_group_name_H-M   'P 1'
#
loop_
_entity.id
_entity.type
_entity.pdbx_description
1 polymer ?
#
loop_
_entity_poly.entity_id
_entity_poly.type
_entity_poly.pdbx_seq_one_letter_code
_entity_poly.pdbx_strand_id
1 'polypeptide(L)' 'LMLGLGVTGFLMEEVDYFWGADLPLNIHEFCANALMALVGLHVAAALLESYRLRENLPLSMVTGKRRKLPEH' A
#
# COMPACT_ATOMS: atom_id res chain seq x y z
N LEU A 1 -3.74 7.78 2.32
CA LEU A 1 -4.56 6.73 1.69
C LEU A 1 -5.21 5.81 2.73
N MET A 2 -4.44 5.15 3.60
CA MET A 2 -4.97 4.22 4.62
C MET A 2 -6.04 4.82 5.53
N LEU A 3 -5.82 6.03 6.06
CA LEU A 3 -6.83 6.73 6.87
C LEU A 3 -8.12 7.01 6.10
N GLY A 4 -8.01 7.42 4.83
CA GLY A 4 -9.17 7.67 3.97
C GLY A 4 -9.97 6.40 3.71
N LEU A 5 -9.28 5.29 3.40
CA LEU A 5 -9.89 3.98 3.19
C LEU A 5 -10.66 3.48 4.43
N GLY A 6 -10.06 3.65 5.62
CA GLY A 6 -10.68 3.26 6.88
C GLY A 6 -11.88 4.13 7.26
N VAL A 7 -11.76 5.46 7.12
CA VAL A 7 -12.86 6.39 7.41
C VAL A 7 -14.04 6.17 6.47
N THR A 8 -13.81 5.99 5.17
CA THR A 8 -14.90 5.76 4.21
C THR A 8 -15.52 4.38 4.34
N GLY A 9 -14.76 3.37 4.76
CA GLY A 9 -15.29 2.05 5.11
C GLY A 9 -16.25 2.12 6.30
N PHE A 10 -15.86 2.82 7.37
CA PHE A 10 -16.73 3.05 8.53
C PHE A 10 -17.97 3.88 8.17
N LEU A 11 -17.79 4.96 7.38
CA LEU A 11 -18.92 5.80 6.94
C LEU A 11 -19.91 5.02 6.07
N MET A 12 -19.46 4.06 5.25
CA MET A 12 -20.37 3.20 4.50
C MET A 12 -21.26 2.34 5.40
N GLU A 13 -20.77 1.90 6.56
CA GLU A 13 -21.58 1.09 7.48
C GLU A 13 -22.62 1.95 8.23
N GLU A 14 -22.24 3.17 8.61
CA GLU A 14 -23.08 4.06 9.44
C GLU A 14 -24.04 4.96 8.64
N VAL A 15 -23.66 5.42 7.43
CA VAL A 15 -24.44 6.38 6.62
C VAL A 15 -25.52 5.70 5.78
N ASP A 16 -25.34 4.41 5.45
CA ASP A 16 -26.21 3.68 4.52
C ASP A 16 -27.67 3.58 5.01
N TYR A 17 -27.89 3.58 6.33
CA TYR A 17 -29.24 3.46 6.89
C TYR A 17 -30.09 4.74 6.76
N PHE A 18 -29.48 5.93 6.67
CA PHE A 18 -30.22 7.21 6.77
C PHE A 18 -30.05 8.17 5.58
N TRP A 19 -28.95 8.10 4.80
CA TRP A 19 -28.64 9.10 3.75
C TRP A 19 -28.12 8.54 2.42
N GLY A 20 -27.91 7.22 2.31
CA GLY A 20 -27.33 6.56 1.14
C GLY A 20 -25.80 6.64 1.08
N ALA A 21 -25.14 5.53 0.73
CA ALA A 21 -23.69 5.38 0.83
C ALA A 21 -22.88 5.70 -0.45
N ASP A 22 -23.48 6.32 -1.47
CA ASP A 22 -22.83 6.53 -2.79
C ASP A 22 -21.52 7.33 -2.72
N LEU A 23 -21.47 8.40 -1.91
CA LEU A 23 -20.26 9.22 -1.79
C LEU A 23 -19.13 8.49 -1.04
N PRO A 24 -19.36 7.90 0.16
CA PRO A 24 -18.38 7.02 0.82
C PRO A 24 -17.89 5.88 -0.07
N LEU A 25 -18.78 5.24 -0.82
CA LEU A 25 -18.47 4.13 -1.73
C LEU A 25 -17.47 4.56 -2.82
N ASN A 26 -17.77 5.63 -3.54
CA ASN A 26 -16.89 6.13 -4.61
C ASN A 26 -15.50 6.51 -4.09
N ILE A 27 -15.41 7.17 -2.92
CA ILE A 27 -14.13 7.55 -2.32
C ILE A 27 -13.35 6.31 -1.88
N HIS A 28 -14.02 5.32 -1.28
CA HIS A 28 -13.38 4.08 -0.87
C HIS A 28 -12.87 3.28 -2.07
N GLU A 29 -13.68 3.13 -3.12
CA GLU A 29 -13.30 2.44 -4.35
C GLU A 29 -12.06 3.08 -4.97
N PHE A 30 -12.06 4.41 -5.12
CA PHE A 30 -10.90 5.15 -5.59
C PHE A 30 -9.66 4.90 -4.72
N CYS A 31 -9.82 4.99 -3.39
CA CYS A 31 -8.72 4.76 -2.47
C CYS A 31 -8.19 3.32 -2.54
N ALA A 32 -9.06 2.33 -2.69
CA ALA A 32 -8.71 0.91 -2.80
C ALA A 32 -7.91 0.64 -4.08
N ASN A 33 -8.40 1.14 -5.22
CA ASN A 33 -7.73 1.00 -6.51
C ASN A 33 -6.37 1.72 -6.53
N ALA A 34 -6.31 2.93 -5.98
CA ALA A 34 -5.05 3.66 -5.83
C ALA A 34 -4.06 2.92 -4.91
N LEU A 35 -4.53 2.32 -3.82
CA LEU A 35 -3.69 1.56 -2.89
C LEU A 35 -3.12 0.33 -3.59
N MET A 36 -3.96 -0.40 -4.33
CA MET A 36 -3.55 -1.57 -5.10
C MET A 36 -2.43 -1.22 -6.10
N ALA A 37 -2.59 -0.13 -6.84
CA ALA A 37 -1.58 0.35 -7.77
C ALA A 37 -0.27 0.73 -7.07
N LEU A 38 -0.34 1.44 -5.93
CA LEU A 38 0.83 1.84 -5.16
C LEU A 38 1.56 0.65 -4.53
N VAL A 39 0.83 -0.35 -4.04
CA VAL A 39 1.42 -1.59 -3.50
C VAL A 39 2.15 -2.34 -4.62
N GLY A 40 1.52 -2.47 -5.80
CA GLY A 40 2.18 -3.05 -6.97
C GLY A 40 3.46 -2.32 -7.36
N LEU A 41 3.42 -0.99 -7.42
CA LEU A 41 4.59 -0.15 -7.68
C LEU A 41 5.68 -0.33 -6.62
N HIS A 42 5.30 -0.36 -5.34
CA HIS A 42 6.23 -0.54 -4.23
C HIS A 42 6.95 -1.89 -4.29
N VAL A 43 6.21 -2.98 -4.54
CA VAL A 43 6.78 -4.32 -4.70
C VAL A 43 7.68 -4.38 -5.93
N ALA A 44 7.24 -3.83 -7.07
CA ALA A 44 8.06 -3.76 -8.27
C ALA A 44 9.37 -3.01 -8.03
N ALA A 45 9.32 -1.86 -7.36
CA ALA A 45 10.50 -1.09 -6.97
C ALA A 45 11.43 -1.90 -6.06
N ALA A 46 10.90 -2.57 -5.03
CA ALA A 46 11.67 -3.41 -4.13
C ALA A 46 12.35 -4.58 -4.85
N LEU A 47 11.69 -5.19 -5.83
CA LEU A 47 12.25 -6.27 -6.65
C LEU A 47 13.33 -5.76 -7.62
N LEU A 48 13.08 -4.62 -8.28
CA LEU A 48 14.06 -3.98 -9.16
C LEU A 48 15.33 -3.58 -8.40
N GLU A 49 15.16 -2.99 -7.22
CA GLU A 49 16.27 -2.63 -6.34
C GLU A 49 16.99 -3.88 -5.83
N SER A 50 16.25 -4.95 -5.49
CA SER A 50 16.84 -6.24 -5.08
C SER A 50 17.71 -6.84 -6.17
N TYR A 51 17.23 -6.78 -7.42
CA TYR A 51 17.98 -7.26 -8.57
C TYR A 51 19.22 -6.40 -8.84
N ARG A 52 19.09 -5.06 -8.78
CA ARG A 52 20.19 -4.12 -9.03
C ARG A 52 21.29 -4.22 -7.98
N LEU A 53 20.95 -4.37 -6.70
CA LEU A 53 21.91 -4.53 -5.61
C LEU A 53 22.39 -5.98 -5.43
N ARG A 54 21.77 -6.95 -6.12
CA ARG A 54 21.95 -8.40 -5.92
C ARG A 54 21.79 -8.80 -4.44
N GLU A 55 20.86 -8.16 -3.76
CA GLU A 55 20.53 -8.38 -2.35
C GLU A 55 19.02 -8.57 -2.20
N ASN A 56 18.59 -9.51 -1.37
CA ASN A 56 17.18 -9.70 -1.08
C ASN A 56 16.67 -8.63 -0.10
N LEU A 57 16.31 -7.45 -0.62
CA LEU A 57 15.75 -6.36 0.19
C LEU A 57 14.50 -6.76 0.98
N PRO A 58 13.52 -7.52 0.43
CA PRO A 58 12.38 -7.99 1.21
C PRO A 58 12.82 -8.82 2.42
N LEU A 59 13.82 -9.69 2.22
CA LEU A 59 14.36 -10.52 3.29
C LEU A 59 15.10 -9.66 4.33
N SER A 60 15.81 -8.62 3.89
CA SER A 60 16.49 -7.66 4.76
C SER A 60 15.51 -6.83 5.60
N MET A 61 14.35 -6.46 5.03
CA MET A 61 13.29 -5.77 5.79
C MET A 61 12.70 -6.64 6.90
N VAL A 62 12.52 -7.94 6.65
CA VAL A 62 11.99 -8.89 7.66
C VAL A 62 13.05 -9.23 8.71
N THR A 63 14.29 -9.47 8.28
CA THR A 63 15.36 -9.95 9.17
C THR A 63 16.15 -8.83 9.84
N GLY A 64 15.99 -7.58 9.39
CA GLY A 64 16.76 -6.41 9.82
C GLY A 64 18.25 -6.44 9.44
N LYS A 65 18.72 -7.49 8.76
CA LYS A 65 20.12 -7.66 8.37
C LYS A 65 20.30 -7.24 6.93
N ARG A 66 21.13 -6.23 6.69
CA ARG A 66 21.47 -5.73 5.35
C ARG A 66 22.93 -6.08 5.04
N ARG A 67 23.21 -6.58 3.84
CA ARG A 67 24.56 -6.86 3.35
C ARG A 67 25.24 -5.52 3.08
N LYS A 68 26.39 -5.27 3.70
CA LYS A 68 27.17 -4.06 3.39
C LYS A 68 27.54 -4.09 1.90
N LEU A 69 27.13 -3.07 1.15
CA LEU A 69 27.63 -2.82 -0.19
C LEU A 69 29.16 -2.63 -0.11
N PRO A 70 29.95 -3.19 -1.04
CA PRO A 70 31.37 -2.88 -1.11
C PRO A 70 31.53 -1.38 -1.39
N GLU A 71 32.12 -0.66 -0.43
CA GLU A 71 32.57 0.71 -0.62
C GLU A 71 33.66 0.70 -1.69
N HIS A 72 33.48 1.52 -2.73
CA HIS A 72 34.45 1.75 -3.79
C HIS A 72 35.12 3.10 -3.57
#